data_AF-A0A946CPK1-F1
#
_entry.id   AF-A0A946CPK1-F1
#
_cell.length_a   1.000
_cell.length_b   1.000
_cell.length_c   1.000
_cell.angle_alpha   90.00
_cell.angle_beta   90.00
_cell.angle_gamma   90.00
#
_symmetry.space_group_name_H-M   'P 1'
#
loop_
_entity.id
_entity.type
_entity.pdbx_description
1 polymer ?
#
loop_
_entity_poly.entity_id
_entity_poly.type
_entity_poly.pdbx_seq_one_letter_code
_entity_poly.pdbx_strand_id
1 'polypeptide(L)'
;GATNVLRTGNKPLAAATLLLDSGKGAAAALIFTHFVADSGSHAGLIAGGMAIVGHNFPVWLKFKGGKGVATTLGVLLAVSWPVGLAACATWVLAAIVFRYSSLAALLGLSLAPLYGWLLADIRVALLAAFLALLAIWRHSDNIRRLLNGEESKIGNKKA
;
A
#
# COMPACT_ATOMS: atom_id res chain seq x y z
N GLY A 1 -8.89 -4.96 5.96
CA GLY A 1 -7.49 -5.02 5.50
C GLY A 1 -6.84 -6.29 5.98
N ALA A 2 -5.95 -6.88 5.17
CA ALA A 2 -5.40 -8.23 5.36
C ALA A 2 -4.84 -8.51 6.77
N THR A 3 -4.10 -7.59 7.38
CA THR A 3 -3.53 -7.78 8.73
C THR A 3 -4.60 -7.98 9.81
N ASN A 4 -5.74 -7.29 9.71
CA ASN A 4 -6.84 -7.48 10.67
C ASN A 4 -7.55 -8.81 10.47
N VAL A 5 -7.69 -9.25 9.21
CA VAL A 5 -8.22 -10.58 8.89
C VAL A 5 -7.27 -11.66 9.41
N LEU A 6 -5.96 -11.48 9.27
CA LEU A 6 -4.99 -12.43 9.81
C LEU A 6 -5.10 -12.57 11.33
N ARG A 7 -5.47 -11.49 12.04
CA ARG A 7 -5.69 -11.50 13.50
C ARG A 7 -6.92 -12.30 13.92
N THR A 8 -7.87 -12.60 13.04
CA THR A 8 -8.96 -13.54 13.35
C THR A 8 -8.52 -15.01 13.26
N GLY A 9 -7.27 -15.25 12.83
CA GLY A 9 -6.69 -16.59 12.68
C GLY A 9 -6.92 -17.21 11.29
N ASN A 10 -7.75 -16.61 10.44
CA ASN A 10 -8.06 -17.16 9.12
C ASN A 10 -7.01 -16.74 8.07
N LYS A 11 -5.93 -17.53 7.97
CA LYS A 11 -4.83 -17.28 7.02
C LYS A 11 -5.28 -17.29 5.55
N PRO A 12 -6.09 -18.26 5.06
CA PRO A 12 -6.59 -18.24 3.68
C PRO A 12 -7.36 -16.96 3.37
N LEU A 13 -8.23 -16.52 4.27
CA LEU A 13 -9.01 -15.29 4.07
C LEU A 13 -8.13 -14.03 4.10
N ALA A 14 -7.09 -14.01 4.94
CA ALA A 14 -6.13 -12.92 4.96
C ALA A 14 -5.34 -12.82 3.64
N ALA A 15 -4.91 -13.96 3.09
CA ALA A 15 -4.24 -14.04 1.80
C ALA A 15 -5.18 -13.62 0.66
N ALA A 16 -6.42 -14.10 0.65
CA ALA A 16 -7.43 -13.67 -0.32
C ALA A 16 -7.68 -12.16 -0.24
N THR A 17 -7.79 -11.61 0.98
CA THR A 17 -7.95 -10.16 1.18
C THR A 17 -6.75 -9.39 0.62
N LEU A 18 -5.53 -9.86 0.85
CA LEU A 18 -4.32 -9.25 0.31
C LEU A 18 -4.33 -9.25 -1.22
N LEU A 19 -4.62 -10.40 -1.83
CA LEU A 19 -4.66 -10.55 -3.29
C LEU A 19 -5.74 -9.69 -3.92
N LEU A 20 -6.95 -9.65 -3.36
CA LEU A 20 -8.05 -8.84 -3.88
C LEU A 20 -7.77 -7.34 -3.68
N ASP A 21 -7.21 -6.94 -2.54
CA ASP A 21 -6.86 -5.54 -2.28
C ASP A 21 -5.72 -5.05 -3.17
N SER A 22 -4.71 -5.87 -3.46
CA SER A 22 -3.65 -5.54 -4.42
C SER A 22 -4.18 -5.57 -5.85
N GLY A 23 -4.95 -6.62 -6.19
CA GLY A 23 -5.51 -6.86 -7.51
C GLY A 23 -6.42 -5.75 -7.98
N LYS A 24 -7.30 -5.20 -7.14
CA LYS A 24 -8.14 -4.05 -7.52
C LYS A 24 -7.34 -2.80 -7.86
N GLY A 25 -6.22 -2.56 -7.15
CA GLY A 25 -5.31 -1.45 -7.42
C GLY A 25 -4.58 -1.64 -8.75
N ALA A 26 -3.99 -2.83 -8.93
CA ALA A 26 -3.33 -3.20 -10.17
C ALA A 26 -4.27 -3.13 -11.37
N ALA A 27 -5.49 -3.67 -11.25
CA ALA A 27 -6.50 -3.64 -12.29
C ALA A 27 -6.89 -2.20 -12.67
N ALA A 28 -7.14 -1.33 -11.69
CA ALA A 28 -7.45 0.08 -11.97
C ALA A 28 -6.32 0.77 -12.75
N ALA A 29 -5.06 0.54 -12.36
CA ALA A 29 -3.92 1.10 -13.08
C ALA A 29 -3.80 0.53 -14.50
N LEU A 30 -3.80 -0.80 -14.67
CA LEU A 30 -3.58 -1.46 -15.96
C LEU A 30 -4.72 -1.20 -16.96
N ILE A 31 -5.98 -1.24 -16.52
CA ILE A 31 -7.13 -0.99 -17.40
C ILE A 31 -7.03 0.40 -18.01
N PHE A 32 -6.75 1.43 -17.20
CA PHE A 32 -6.65 2.79 -17.71
C PHE A 32 -5.35 3.03 -18.49
N THR A 33 -4.26 2.34 -18.16
CA THR A 33 -3.04 2.35 -18.98
C THR A 33 -3.27 1.73 -20.37
N HIS A 34 -4.11 0.72 -20.51
CA HIS A 34 -4.27 0.02 -21.80
C HIS A 34 -5.45 0.49 -22.64
N PHE A 35 -6.55 0.92 -22.01
CA PHE A 35 -7.79 1.24 -22.73
C PHE A 35 -8.09 2.74 -22.81
N VAL A 36 -7.40 3.56 -22.02
CA VAL A 36 -7.66 5.01 -21.94
C VAL A 36 -6.39 5.81 -22.28
N ALA A 37 -5.24 5.14 -22.47
CA ALA A 37 -3.99 5.83 -22.74
C ALA A 37 -3.72 6.01 -24.23
N ASP A 38 -4.02 7.19 -24.76
CA ASP A 38 -3.29 7.75 -25.90
C ASP A 38 -1.88 8.15 -25.46
N SER A 39 -0.94 8.22 -26.42
CA SER A 39 0.47 8.55 -26.22
C SER A 39 0.68 9.75 -25.27
N GLY A 40 1.01 9.47 -24.00
CA GLY A 40 1.26 10.49 -22.97
C GLY A 40 0.24 10.57 -21.84
N SER A 41 -0.85 9.80 -21.89
CA SER A 41 -1.90 9.78 -20.88
C SER A 41 -1.42 9.31 -19.50
N HIS A 42 -1.77 10.07 -18.47
CA HIS A 42 -1.53 9.75 -17.05
C HIS A 42 -2.66 8.93 -16.42
N ALA A 43 -3.61 8.44 -17.22
CA ALA A 43 -4.85 7.83 -16.75
C ALA A 43 -4.60 6.64 -15.82
N GLY A 44 -3.63 5.76 -16.13
CA GLY A 44 -3.28 4.62 -15.28
C GLY A 44 -2.74 5.02 -13.91
N LEU A 45 -1.88 6.05 -13.84
CA LEU A 45 -1.34 6.57 -12.58
C LEU A 45 -2.44 7.19 -11.72
N ILE A 46 -3.32 7.99 -12.34
CA ILE A 46 -4.44 8.64 -11.67
C ILE A 46 -5.44 7.59 -11.18
N ALA A 47 -5.84 6.64 -12.03
CA ALA A 47 -6.76 5.56 -11.68
C ALA A 47 -6.20 4.70 -10.54
N GLY A 48 -4.91 4.37 -10.61
CA GLY A 48 -4.19 3.70 -9.52
C GLY A 48 -4.29 4.50 -8.23
N GLY A 49 -3.88 5.77 -8.22
CA GLY A 49 -3.98 6.65 -7.06
C GLY A 49 -5.40 6.73 -6.48
N MET A 50 -6.41 6.88 -7.33
CA MET A 50 -7.81 6.93 -6.93
C MET A 50 -8.33 5.59 -6.37
N ALA A 51 -7.82 4.45 -6.83
CA ALA A 51 -8.14 3.16 -6.24
C ALA A 51 -7.67 3.06 -4.77
N ILE A 52 -6.53 3.65 -4.41
CA ILE A 52 -6.09 3.74 -3.01
C ILE A 52 -7.00 4.69 -2.23
N VAL A 53 -7.37 5.83 -2.79
CA VAL A 53 -8.32 6.76 -2.14
C VAL A 53 -9.64 6.06 -1.85
N GLY A 54 -10.21 5.35 -2.83
CA GLY A 54 -11.43 4.55 -2.65
C GLY A 54 -11.27 3.40 -1.64
N HIS A 55 -10.09 2.78 -1.55
CA HIS A 55 -9.80 1.79 -0.50
C HIS A 55 -9.80 2.43 0.90
N ASN A 56 -9.22 3.63 1.04
CA ASN A 56 -9.08 4.32 2.32
C ASN A 56 -10.40 4.97 2.78
N PHE A 57 -11.21 5.43 1.82
CA PHE A 57 -12.47 6.13 2.02
C PHE A 57 -13.62 5.54 1.18
N PRO A 58 -13.96 4.26 1.36
CA PRO A 58 -15.01 3.60 0.60
C PRO A 58 -16.38 4.17 0.98
N VAL A 59 -17.14 4.59 -0.03
CA VAL A 59 -18.47 5.19 0.13
C VAL A 59 -19.41 4.25 0.88
N TRP A 60 -19.39 2.95 0.57
CA TRP A 60 -20.25 1.94 1.19
C TRP A 60 -19.93 1.62 2.65
N LEU A 61 -18.76 2.03 3.17
CA LEU A 61 -18.43 1.94 4.60
C LEU A 61 -18.41 3.32 5.27
N LYS A 62 -19.18 4.29 4.75
CA LYS A 62 -19.27 5.66 5.29
C LYS A 62 -17.88 6.30 5.42
N PHE A 63 -17.04 6.12 4.39
CA PHE A 63 -15.65 6.61 4.33
C PHE A 63 -14.71 6.05 5.40
N LYS A 64 -15.07 4.93 6.05
CA LYS A 64 -14.22 4.22 7.03
C LYS A 64 -13.57 2.99 6.39
N GLY A 65 -12.49 3.22 5.66
CA GLY A 65 -11.76 2.17 4.94
C GLY A 65 -10.47 1.72 5.61
N GLY A 66 -9.67 0.98 4.85
CA GLY A 66 -8.36 0.51 5.27
C GLY A 66 -7.28 1.60 5.22
N LYS A 67 -6.03 1.14 5.19
CA LYS A 67 -4.84 2.01 5.08
C LYS A 67 -4.15 1.92 3.72
N GLY A 68 -4.66 1.11 2.81
CA GLY A 68 -4.20 1.08 1.43
C GLY A 68 -2.90 0.34 1.16
N VAL A 69 -2.19 -0.23 2.14
CA VAL A 69 -0.86 -0.84 1.93
C VAL A 69 -0.84 -1.87 0.79
N ALA A 70 -1.78 -2.82 0.80
CA ALA A 70 -1.88 -3.85 -0.24
C ALA A 70 -2.25 -3.24 -1.61
N THR A 71 -3.23 -2.35 -1.63
CA THR A 71 -3.67 -1.65 -2.84
C THR A 71 -2.54 -0.80 -3.44
N THR A 72 -1.75 -0.11 -2.62
CA THR A 72 -0.56 0.62 -3.06
C THR A 72 0.47 -0.32 -3.65
N LEU A 73 0.76 -1.46 -3.01
CA LEU A 73 1.69 -2.45 -3.57
C LEU A 73 1.23 -2.94 -4.95
N GLY A 74 -0.06 -3.25 -5.09
CA GLY A 74 -0.64 -3.64 -6.37
C GLY A 74 -0.51 -2.55 -7.45
N VAL A 75 -0.79 -1.29 -7.11
CA VAL A 75 -0.60 -0.16 -8.03
C VAL A 75 0.85 0.01 -8.42
N LEU A 76 1.77 0.03 -7.45
CA LEU A 76 3.20 0.20 -7.73
C LEU A 76 3.73 -0.93 -8.62
N LEU A 77 3.36 -2.20 -8.35
CA LEU A 77 3.75 -3.33 -9.21
C LEU A 77 3.19 -3.21 -10.64
N ALA A 78 1.98 -2.68 -10.80
CA ALA A 78 1.34 -2.49 -12.10
C ALA A 78 1.96 -1.36 -12.91
N VAL A 79 2.27 -0.22 -12.27
CA VAL A 79 2.81 0.96 -12.96
C VAL A 79 4.33 0.90 -13.13
N SER A 80 5.03 0.23 -12.21
CA SER A 80 6.47 0.01 -12.26
C SER A 80 6.86 -1.16 -11.34
N TRP A 81 6.96 -2.35 -11.92
CA TRP A 81 7.30 -3.56 -11.18
C TRP A 81 8.61 -3.45 -10.35
N PRO A 82 9.69 -2.75 -10.79
CA PRO A 82 10.89 -2.60 -9.98
C PRO A 82 10.64 -1.78 -8.71
N VAL A 83 9.83 -0.71 -8.81
CA VAL A 83 9.45 0.13 -7.65
C VAL A 83 8.59 -0.65 -6.67
N GLY A 84 7.61 -1.40 -7.18
CA GLY A 84 6.76 -2.27 -6.36
C GLY A 84 7.57 -3.34 -5.62
N LEU A 85 8.53 -3.99 -6.30
CA LEU A 85 9.41 -4.97 -5.66
C LEU A 85 10.34 -4.34 -4.63
N ALA A 86 10.93 -3.18 -4.89
CA ALA A 86 11.77 -2.48 -3.92
C ALA A 86 10.98 -2.10 -2.65
N ALA A 87 9.77 -1.57 -2.81
CA ALA A 87 8.89 -1.27 -1.67
C ALA A 87 8.49 -2.54 -0.90
N CYS A 88 8.20 -3.64 -1.61
CA CYS A 88 7.90 -4.93 -1.00
C CYS A 88 9.10 -5.51 -0.23
N ALA A 89 10.30 -5.45 -0.81
CA ALA A 89 11.52 -5.91 -0.17
C ALA A 89 11.80 -5.13 1.11
N THR A 90 11.69 -3.80 1.07
CA THR A 90 11.82 -2.94 2.26
C THR A 90 10.78 -3.29 3.32
N TRP A 91 9.53 -3.54 2.92
CA TRP A 91 8.49 -3.99 3.84
C TRP A 91 8.86 -5.32 4.51
N VAL A 92 9.28 -6.33 3.73
CA VAL A 92 9.67 -7.64 4.26
C VAL A 92 10.85 -7.53 5.22
N LEU A 93 11.90 -6.81 4.84
CA LEU A 93 13.08 -6.58 5.66
C LEU A 93 12.71 -5.89 6.98
N ALA A 94 11.95 -4.80 6.93
CA ALA A 94 11.50 -4.10 8.12
C ALA A 94 10.58 -4.96 9.01
N ALA A 95 9.71 -5.77 8.40
CA ALA A 95 8.83 -6.67 9.13
C ALA A 95 9.61 -7.77 9.86
N ILE A 96 10.68 -8.29 9.26
CA ILE A 96 11.55 -9.31 9.88
C ILE A 96 12.38 -8.68 11.01
N VAL A 97 13.02 -7.54 10.76
CA VAL A 97 13.93 -6.88 11.72
C VAL A 97 13.17 -6.31 12.91
N PHE A 98 12.14 -5.50 12.67
CA PHE A 98 11.45 -4.75 13.73
C PHE A 98 10.21 -5.46 14.26
N ARG A 99 9.67 -6.42 13.51
CA ARG A 99 8.44 -7.16 13.85
C ARG A 99 7.21 -6.27 14.04
N TYR A 100 7.17 -5.09 13.44
CA TYR A 100 5.97 -4.23 13.40
C TYR A 100 5.46 -4.11 11.96
N SER A 101 4.24 -4.58 11.71
CA SER A 101 3.63 -4.51 10.36
C SER A 101 3.36 -3.07 9.91
N SER A 102 3.06 -2.17 10.85
CA SER A 102 2.84 -0.75 10.58
C SER A 102 4.13 0.01 10.27
N LEU A 103 5.21 -0.25 11.01
CA LEU A 103 6.53 0.32 10.72
C LEU A 103 7.03 -0.16 9.36
N ALA A 104 6.88 -1.45 9.06
CA ALA A 104 7.22 -2.00 7.75
C ALA A 104 6.47 -1.32 6.61
N ALA A 105 5.16 -1.08 6.78
CA ALA A 105 4.34 -0.34 5.82
C ALA A 105 4.83 1.10 5.64
N LEU A 106 5.12 1.81 6.74
CA LEU A 106 5.64 3.18 6.70
C LEU A 106 6.99 3.25 5.98
N LEU A 107 7.94 2.36 6.28
CA LEU A 107 9.25 2.37 5.65
C LEU A 107 9.16 2.03 4.15
N GLY A 108 8.43 0.97 3.78
CA GLY A 108 8.26 0.57 2.39
C GLY A 108 7.61 1.68 1.54
N LEU A 109 6.59 2.35 2.09
CA LEU A 109 5.86 3.39 1.37
C LEU A 109 6.60 4.73 1.36
N SER A 110 7.29 5.10 2.43
CA SER A 110 8.06 6.34 2.49
C SER A 110 9.32 6.32 1.63
N LEU A 111 9.88 5.13 1.34
CA LEU A 111 11.00 4.97 0.40
C LEU A 111 10.55 4.79 -1.06
N ALA A 112 9.27 4.50 -1.30
CA ALA A 112 8.74 4.35 -2.66
C ALA A 112 8.97 5.56 -3.59
N PRO A 113 8.90 6.84 -3.14
CA PRO A 113 9.20 7.99 -4.00
C PRO A 113 10.66 8.00 -4.48
N LEU A 114 11.59 7.64 -3.59
CA LEU A 114 13.01 7.49 -3.93
C LEU A 114 13.21 6.37 -4.95
N TYR A 115 12.54 5.24 -4.78
CA TYR A 115 12.58 4.15 -5.76
C TYR A 115 11.97 4.57 -7.09
N GLY A 116 10.86 5.32 -7.09
CA GLY A 116 10.26 5.87 -8.30
C GLY A 116 11.23 6.78 -9.06
N TRP A 117 11.97 7.63 -8.34
CA TRP A 117 12.98 8.50 -8.94
C TRP A 117 14.16 7.72 -9.54
N LEU A 118 14.63 6.67 -8.85
CA LEU A 118 15.82 5.90 -9.26
C LEU A 118 15.55 4.81 -10.30
N LEU A 119 14.37 4.19 -10.26
CA LEU A 119 14.05 2.96 -11.00
C LEU A 119 12.95 3.15 -12.04
N ALA A 120 12.33 4.33 -12.12
CA ALA A 120 11.23 4.64 -13.03
C ALA A 120 11.36 6.07 -13.58
N ASP A 121 10.30 6.87 -13.51
CA ASP A 121 10.28 8.26 -13.96
C ASP A 121 9.66 9.19 -12.91
N ILE A 122 9.75 10.50 -13.16
CA ILE A 122 9.22 11.53 -12.25
C ILE A 122 7.72 11.37 -11.96
N ARG A 123 6.92 10.82 -12.89
CA ARG A 123 5.48 10.65 -12.69
C ARG A 123 5.21 9.54 -11.70
N VAL A 124 5.92 8.41 -11.81
CA VAL A 124 5.87 7.33 -10.82
C VAL A 124 6.37 7.80 -9.45
N ALA A 125 7.44 8.61 -9.42
CA ALA A 125 7.95 9.20 -8.18
C ALA A 125 6.91 10.12 -7.50
N LEU A 126 6.22 10.96 -8.26
CA LEU A 126 5.16 11.84 -7.76
C LEU A 126 3.94 11.06 -7.25
N LEU A 127 3.51 10.03 -7.99
CA LEU A 127 2.46 9.12 -7.51
C LEU A 127 2.88 8.46 -6.19
N ALA A 128 4.09 7.91 -6.12
CA ALA A 128 4.59 7.29 -4.91
C ALA A 128 4.69 8.29 -3.73
N ALA A 129 5.07 9.55 -3.99
CA ALA A 129 5.09 10.61 -2.98
C ALA A 129 3.68 10.90 -2.43
N PHE A 130 2.69 11.01 -3.31
CA PHE A 130 1.29 11.14 -2.92
C PHE A 130 0.84 9.95 -2.07
N LEU A 131 1.13 8.73 -2.49
CA LEU A 131 0.76 7.51 -1.75
C LEU A 131 1.49 7.39 -0.40
N ALA A 132 2.74 7.85 -0.30
CA ALA A 132 3.49 7.91 0.94
C ALA A 132 2.86 8.88 1.94
N LEU A 133 2.52 10.10 1.52
CA LEU A 133 1.83 11.09 2.36
C LEU A 133 0.48 10.56 2.84
N LEU A 134 -0.30 9.96 1.94
CA LEU A 134 -1.56 9.32 2.28
C LEU A 134 -1.37 8.18 3.29
N ALA A 135 -0.34 7.35 3.11
CA ALA A 135 -0.03 6.27 4.02
C ALA A 135 0.36 6.78 5.42
N ILE A 136 1.19 7.82 5.51
CA ILE A 136 1.57 8.47 6.77
C ILE A 136 0.32 8.96 7.50
N TRP A 137 -0.57 9.67 6.78
CA TRP A 137 -1.82 10.15 7.36
C TRP A 137 -2.71 9.01 7.88
N ARG A 138 -2.89 7.94 7.09
CA ARG A 138 -3.67 6.75 7.51
C ARG A 138 -3.02 5.93 8.63
N HIS A 139 -1.75 6.16 8.91
CA HIS A 139 -1.01 5.48 9.97
C HIS A 139 -0.77 6.35 11.22
N SER A 140 -1.37 7.55 11.32
CA SER A 140 -1.20 8.45 12.46
C SER A 140 -1.38 7.77 13.83
N ASP A 141 -2.41 6.93 13.99
CA ASP A 141 -2.63 6.17 15.22
C ASP A 141 -1.55 5.10 15.49
N ASN A 142 -1.01 4.50 14.43
CA ASN A 142 0.08 3.53 14.56
C ASN A 142 1.40 4.21 14.88
N ILE A 143 1.64 5.40 14.31
CA ILE A 143 2.81 6.21 14.63
C ILE A 143 2.76 6.57 16.13
N ARG A 144 1.62 7.03 16.64
CA ARG A 144 1.43 7.31 18.08
C ARG A 144 1.74 6.08 18.94
N ARG A 145 1.17 4.92 18.60
CA ARG A 145 1.45 3.67 19.34
C ARG A 145 2.90 3.21 19.22
N LEU A 146 3.56 3.41 18.08
CA LEU A 146 4.99 3.10 17.92
C LEU A 146 5.85 3.98 18.85
N LEU A 147 5.57 5.29 18.88
CA LEU A 147 6.27 6.23 19.75
C LEU A 147 6.06 5.93 21.24
N ASN A 148 4.86 5.46 21.61
CA ASN A 148 4.54 5.08 22.98
C ASN A 148 4.94 3.64 23.35
N GLY A 149 5.48 2.84 22.41
CA GLY A 149 5.80 1.43 22.65
C GLY A 149 4.59 0.49 22.77
N GLU A 150 3.40 0.94 22.37
CA GLU A 150 2.11 0.22 22.47
C GLU A 150 1.74 -0.56 21.19
N GLU A 151 2.50 -0.42 20.12
CA GLU A 151 2.18 -1.07 18.85
C GLU A 151 2.37 -2.59 18.94
N SER A 152 1.41 -3.35 18.42
CA SER A 152 1.46 -4.82 18.48
C SER A 152 2.54 -5.39 17.55
N LYS A 153 3.41 -6.25 18.09
CA LYS A 153 4.36 -7.04 17.28
C LYS A 153 3.67 -8.14 16.48
N ILE A 154 4.23 -8.46 15.31
CA ILE A 154 3.85 -9.58 14.46
C ILE A 154 4.12 -10.88 15.23
N GLY A 155 3.09 -11.73 15.32
CA GLY A 155 3.16 -13.04 15.98
C GLY A 155 2.80 -13.05 17.47
N ASN A 156 2.59 -11.89 18.11
CA ASN A 156 2.03 -11.88 19.47
C ASN A 156 0.53 -12.20 19.39
N LYS A 157 0.13 -13.32 20.00
CA LYS A 157 -1.29 -13.55 20.34
C LYS A 157 -1.67 -12.52 21.40
N LYS A 158 -2.79 -11.81 21.22
CA LYS A 158 -3.43 -11.19 22.39
C LYS A 158 -3.83 -12.35 23.30
N ALA A 159 -3.33 -12.33 24.54
CA ALA A 159 -3.84 -13.18 25.60
C ALA A 159 -5.33 -12.88 25.82
#